data_AF-A0AAU7ASW7-F1
#
_entry.id   AF-A0AAU7ASW7-F1
#
_cell.length_a   1.000
_cell.length_b   1.000
_cell.length_c   1.000
_cell.angle_alpha   90.00
_cell.angle_beta   90.00
_cell.angle_gamma   90.00
#
_symmetry.space_group_name_H-M   'P 1'
#
loop_
_entity.id
_entity.type
_entity.pdbx_description
1 polymer ?
#
loop_
_entity_poly.entity_id
_entity_poly.type
_entity_poly.pdbx_seq_one_letter_code
_entity_poly.pdbx_strand_id
1 'polypeptide(L)'
;MGKRSRKRSSAPSAGGAPRRPSASGSGGAPAKPQWKAGSTGSGAKPRRPAAPGAAGSGGPHAKPVARRARRDEAPPAPWSPFPLVELCILIGLILIIVAFVVGGDILIPLLLIGFALIAVSAVELAIREHFAGYRSHTTLLSGATVFVPMVPVYLIAGANQQLILGVGAITFALTFFVLRGAFARRAGGLGFRA
;
A
#
# COMPACT_ATOMS: atom_id res chain seq x y z
N MET A 1 20.85 -18.24 -42.84
CA MET A 1 19.46 -18.74 -42.99
C MET A 1 19.17 -19.75 -41.89
N GLY A 2 18.20 -19.46 -41.00
CA GLY A 2 17.79 -20.38 -39.93
C GLY A 2 16.38 -20.05 -39.45
N LYS A 3 15.37 -20.59 -40.14
CA LYS A 3 13.95 -20.48 -39.78
C LYS A 3 13.59 -21.61 -38.82
N ARG A 4 13.22 -21.31 -37.56
CA ARG A 4 12.45 -22.22 -36.68
C ARG A 4 11.59 -21.36 -35.76
N SER A 5 10.29 -21.23 -36.02
CA SER A 5 9.17 -22.17 -35.77
C SER A 5 8.38 -21.67 -34.56
N ARG A 6 7.31 -20.93 -34.86
CA ARG A 6 6.34 -20.38 -33.91
C ARG A 6 5.44 -21.51 -33.41
N LYS A 7 5.51 -21.82 -32.11
CA LYS A 7 4.52 -22.69 -31.45
C LYS A 7 3.37 -21.81 -30.93
N ARG A 8 2.30 -21.71 -31.73
CA ARG A 8 0.98 -21.26 -31.27
C ARG A 8 0.37 -22.42 -30.48
N SER A 9 0.10 -22.21 -29.20
CA SER A 9 -0.78 -23.07 -28.42
C SER A 9 -2.08 -22.32 -28.15
N SER A 10 -3.14 -22.99 -28.54
CA SER A 10 -4.56 -22.65 -28.56
C SER A 10 -5.16 -22.45 -27.17
N ALA A 11 -6.12 -21.52 -27.11
CA ALA A 11 -7.06 -21.33 -26.01
C ALA A 11 -8.17 -22.40 -26.00
N PRO A 12 -8.74 -22.69 -24.83
CA PRO A 12 -10.17 -22.97 -24.66
C PRO A 12 -10.80 -21.83 -23.83
N SER A 13 -11.81 -21.13 -24.34
CA SER A 13 -13.25 -21.47 -24.35
C SER A 13 -13.98 -20.90 -23.13
N ALA A 14 -15.20 -20.46 -23.41
CA ALA A 14 -16.06 -19.58 -22.65
C ALA A 14 -16.55 -20.16 -21.32
N GLY A 15 -16.86 -19.27 -20.36
CA GLY A 15 -17.63 -19.62 -19.18
C GLY A 15 -17.83 -18.47 -18.20
N GLY A 16 -19.05 -17.92 -18.16
CA GLY A 16 -19.60 -17.32 -16.94
C GLY A 16 -19.53 -15.79 -16.82
N ALA A 17 -20.54 -15.10 -17.37
CA ALA A 17 -20.91 -13.77 -16.89
C ALA A 17 -21.60 -13.90 -15.52
N PRO A 18 -21.17 -13.19 -14.46
CA PRO A 18 -21.92 -13.15 -13.22
C PRO A 18 -23.18 -12.29 -13.37
N ARG A 19 -24.32 -12.92 -13.09
CA ARG A 19 -25.65 -12.30 -12.98
C ARG A 19 -25.63 -11.13 -11.99
N ARG A 20 -26.17 -9.98 -12.40
CA ARG A 20 -26.53 -8.87 -11.51
C ARG A 20 -27.68 -9.30 -10.59
N PRO A 21 -27.56 -9.19 -9.26
CA PRO A 21 -28.72 -9.21 -8.39
C PRO A 21 -29.43 -7.85 -8.47
N SER A 22 -30.67 -7.89 -8.96
CA SER A 22 -31.70 -6.87 -8.72
C SER A 22 -32.24 -7.06 -7.30
N ALA A 23 -32.04 -6.07 -6.43
CA ALA A 23 -32.75 -6.00 -5.16
C ALA A 23 -33.24 -4.57 -4.94
N SER A 24 -34.55 -4.46 -5.04
CA SER A 24 -35.43 -3.40 -4.59
C SER A 24 -35.15 -3.04 -3.12
N GLY A 25 -34.91 -1.76 -2.85
CA GLY A 25 -34.86 -1.21 -1.52
C GLY A 25 -35.50 0.17 -1.52
N SER A 26 -36.82 0.20 -1.34
CA SER A 26 -37.61 1.39 -1.04
C SER A 26 -37.28 1.86 0.38
N GLY A 27 -36.66 3.04 0.50
CA GLY A 27 -36.44 3.71 1.77
C GLY A 27 -36.41 5.21 1.53
N GLY A 28 -37.46 5.90 1.97
CA GLY A 28 -37.69 7.31 1.75
C GLY A 28 -36.72 8.23 2.49
N ALA A 29 -36.50 9.42 1.93
CA ALA A 29 -35.96 10.61 2.59
C ALA A 29 -36.23 11.86 1.71
N PRO A 30 -36.26 13.07 2.30
CA PRO A 30 -37.29 14.06 2.02
C PRO A 30 -36.97 15.06 0.88
N ALA A 31 -38.05 15.78 0.53
CA ALA A 31 -38.18 16.81 -0.49
C ALA A 31 -37.04 17.82 -0.57
N LYS A 32 -36.62 18.12 -1.81
CA LYS A 32 -35.77 19.27 -2.14
C LYS A 32 -36.65 20.45 -2.60
N PRO A 33 -36.27 21.69 -2.25
CA PRO A 33 -37.03 22.88 -2.61
C PRO A 33 -36.96 23.17 -4.12
N GLN A 34 -38.13 23.45 -4.68
CA GLN A 34 -38.37 23.80 -6.07
C GLN A 34 -38.08 25.29 -6.28
N TRP A 35 -36.92 25.63 -6.83
CA TRP A 35 -36.68 26.99 -7.34
C TRP A 35 -37.17 27.07 -8.79
N LYS A 36 -38.33 27.71 -8.99
CA LYS A 36 -38.82 28.18 -10.28
C LYS A 36 -38.42 29.65 -10.46
N ALA A 37 -37.59 29.92 -11.46
CA ALA A 37 -37.45 31.18 -12.17
C ALA A 37 -36.55 30.85 -13.37
N GLY A 38 -36.80 31.22 -14.63
CA GLY A 38 -37.81 31.98 -15.31
C GLY A 38 -37.44 31.88 -16.81
N SER A 39 -38.40 32.05 -17.70
CA SER A 39 -38.24 32.00 -19.15
C SER A 39 -37.29 33.09 -19.67
N THR A 40 -36.59 32.80 -20.78
CA THR A 40 -36.59 33.56 -22.05
C THR A 40 -35.33 33.26 -22.87
N GLY A 41 -35.47 33.17 -24.20
CA GLY A 41 -34.34 33.23 -25.13
C GLY A 41 -34.21 32.08 -26.11
N SER A 42 -35.19 31.92 -27.00
CA SER A 42 -35.01 31.17 -28.25
C SER A 42 -34.03 31.94 -29.14
N GLY A 43 -32.81 31.43 -29.28
CA GLY A 43 -31.79 31.93 -30.18
C GLY A 43 -31.24 30.79 -31.03
N ALA A 44 -31.87 30.56 -32.19
CA ALA A 44 -31.42 29.60 -33.18
C ALA A 44 -30.03 30.01 -33.71
N LYS A 45 -28.99 29.25 -33.37
CA LYS A 45 -27.67 29.39 -33.99
C LYS A 45 -27.67 28.74 -35.38
N PRO A 46 -27.15 29.40 -36.42
CA PRO A 46 -27.06 28.82 -37.76
C PRO A 46 -26.10 27.62 -37.78
N ARG A 47 -26.60 26.54 -38.35
CA ARG A 47 -25.94 25.25 -38.53
C ARG A 47 -24.85 25.40 -39.60
N ARG A 48 -23.59 25.52 -39.17
CA ARG A 48 -22.42 25.59 -40.06
C ARG A 48 -22.22 24.21 -40.73
N PRO A 49 -22.06 24.15 -42.07
CA PRO A 49 -21.86 22.89 -42.79
C PRO A 49 -20.56 22.20 -42.38
N ALA A 50 -20.64 20.89 -42.18
CA ALA A 50 -19.54 20.04 -41.78
C ALA A 50 -18.51 19.91 -42.90
N ALA A 51 -17.27 20.31 -42.62
CA ALA A 51 -16.12 20.01 -43.47
C ALA A 51 -15.71 18.55 -43.28
N PRO A 52 -15.52 17.76 -44.36
CA PRO A 52 -14.93 16.44 -44.29
C PRO A 52 -13.40 16.57 -44.39
N GLY A 53 -12.69 16.33 -43.29
CA GLY A 53 -11.24 16.19 -43.33
C GLY A 53 -10.53 16.57 -42.04
N ALA A 54 -10.20 15.55 -41.25
CA ALA A 54 -8.93 15.44 -40.49
C ALA A 54 -9.00 14.18 -39.61
N ALA A 55 -8.68 13.04 -40.20
CA ALA A 55 -8.19 11.90 -39.44
C ALA A 55 -6.84 12.29 -38.85
N GLY A 56 -6.76 12.44 -37.53
CA GLY A 56 -5.52 12.77 -36.83
C GLY A 56 -5.70 13.80 -35.72
N SER A 57 -6.43 13.44 -34.66
CA SER A 57 -6.26 14.10 -33.36
C SER A 57 -6.01 13.02 -32.32
N GLY A 58 -4.74 12.91 -31.92
CA GLY A 58 -4.37 12.24 -30.69
C GLY A 58 -5.14 12.89 -29.56
N GLY A 59 -6.11 12.15 -29.01
CA GLY A 59 -6.84 12.61 -27.85
C GLY A 59 -5.84 12.93 -26.72
N PRO A 60 -6.04 14.01 -25.96
CA PRO A 60 -5.16 14.34 -24.84
C PRO A 60 -5.04 13.10 -23.96
N HIS A 61 -3.81 12.59 -23.80
CA HIS A 61 -3.49 11.51 -22.89
C HIS A 61 -4.09 11.84 -21.54
N ALA A 62 -5.23 11.23 -21.23
CA ALA A 62 -5.87 11.37 -19.94
C ALA A 62 -4.82 10.91 -18.92
N LYS A 63 -4.30 11.87 -18.14
CA LYS A 63 -3.34 11.57 -17.07
C LYS A 63 -3.96 10.44 -16.25
N PRO A 64 -3.29 9.29 -16.10
CA PRO A 64 -3.84 8.21 -15.29
C PRO A 64 -4.10 8.81 -13.91
N VAL A 65 -5.38 8.91 -13.56
CA VAL A 65 -5.79 9.41 -12.25
C VAL A 65 -5.14 8.47 -11.25
N ALA A 66 -4.19 8.97 -10.47
CA ALA A 66 -3.55 8.23 -9.41
C ALA A 66 -4.63 7.81 -8.42
N ARG A 67 -5.16 6.60 -8.60
CA ARG A 67 -6.21 6.05 -7.76
C ARG A 67 -5.57 5.82 -6.39
N ARG A 68 -5.84 6.73 -5.45
CA ARG A 68 -5.48 6.54 -4.05
C ARG A 68 -6.03 5.19 -3.60
N ALA A 69 -5.15 4.35 -3.08
CA ALA A 69 -5.53 3.05 -2.57
C ALA A 69 -6.58 3.21 -1.46
N ARG A 70 -7.72 2.53 -1.58
CA ARG A 70 -8.79 2.60 -0.58
C ARG A 70 -8.47 1.65 0.57
N ARG A 71 -8.86 2.01 1.79
CA ARG A 71 -8.65 1.15 2.99
C ARG A 71 -9.29 -0.23 2.82
N ASP A 72 -10.43 -0.26 2.15
CA ASP A 72 -11.22 -1.45 1.83
C ASP A 72 -10.47 -2.44 0.90
N GLU A 73 -9.40 -2.00 0.26
CA GLU A 73 -8.59 -2.83 -0.62
C GLU A 73 -7.39 -3.42 0.13
N ALA A 74 -7.03 -2.89 1.31
CA ALA A 74 -5.92 -3.40 2.09
C ALA A 74 -6.11 -4.91 2.38
N PRO A 75 -5.03 -5.72 2.27
CA PRO A 75 -5.12 -7.14 2.52
C PRO A 75 -5.63 -7.40 3.95
N PRO A 76 -6.64 -8.27 4.13
CA PRO A 76 -7.10 -8.63 5.46
C PRO A 76 -5.96 -9.28 6.24
N ALA A 77 -5.89 -9.00 7.54
CA ALA A 77 -4.90 -9.60 8.41
C ALA A 77 -5.12 -11.13 8.50
N PRO A 78 -4.06 -11.95 8.60
CA PRO A 78 -4.21 -13.41 8.66
C PRO A 78 -4.90 -13.90 9.93
N TRP A 79 -4.98 -13.07 10.98
CA TRP A 79 -5.76 -13.33 12.21
C TRP A 79 -7.11 -12.59 12.25
N SER A 80 -7.56 -11.99 11.15
CA SER A 80 -8.89 -11.36 11.10
C SER A 80 -9.98 -12.36 11.50
N PRO A 81 -10.88 -12.04 12.44
CA PRO A 81 -11.26 -10.69 12.91
C PRO A 81 -10.56 -10.18 14.19
N PHE A 82 -9.58 -10.90 14.73
CA PHE A 82 -8.97 -10.59 16.03
C PHE A 82 -7.99 -9.39 15.94
N PRO A 83 -8.11 -8.31 16.72
CA PRO A 83 -7.28 -7.11 16.56
C PRO A 83 -5.90 -7.24 17.23
N LEU A 84 -5.09 -8.23 16.81
CA LEU A 84 -3.82 -8.58 17.48
C LEU A 84 -2.82 -7.43 17.47
N VAL A 85 -2.70 -6.71 16.36
CA VAL A 85 -1.74 -5.61 16.19
C VAL A 85 -2.11 -4.43 17.07
N GLU A 86 -3.39 -4.08 17.09
CA GLU A 86 -3.94 -3.01 17.92
C GLU A 86 -3.74 -3.32 19.40
N LEU A 87 -3.92 -4.58 19.81
CA LEU A 87 -3.66 -5.03 21.17
C LEU A 87 -2.17 -4.95 21.53
N CYS A 88 -1.27 -5.40 20.65
CA CYS A 88 0.16 -5.30 20.89
C CYS A 88 0.63 -3.84 21.01
N ILE A 89 0.12 -2.93 20.18
CA ILE A 89 0.40 -1.49 20.28
C ILE A 89 -0.15 -0.92 21.59
N LEU A 90 -1.39 -1.25 21.95
CA LEU A 90 -2.02 -0.78 23.18
C LEU A 90 -1.24 -1.25 24.42
N ILE A 91 -0.91 -2.54 24.49
CA ILE A 91 -0.12 -3.12 25.59
C ILE A 91 1.26 -2.46 25.64
N GLY A 92 1.93 -2.32 24.50
CA GLY A 92 3.25 -1.68 24.45
C GLY A 92 3.22 -0.23 24.94
N LEU A 93 2.19 0.54 24.56
CA LEU A 93 1.98 1.91 25.03
C LEU A 93 1.73 1.97 26.54
N ILE A 94 0.89 1.06 27.06
CA ILE A 94 0.62 0.93 28.50
C ILE A 94 1.92 0.64 29.25
N LEU A 95 2.75 -0.30 28.78
CA LEU A 95 4.03 -0.63 29.42
C LEU A 95 4.98 0.57 29.47
N ILE A 96 5.05 1.37 28.39
CA ILE A 96 5.86 2.58 28.37
C ILE A 96 5.37 3.60 29.40
N ILE A 97 4.04 3.82 29.48
CA ILE A 97 3.46 4.73 30.47
C ILE A 97 3.75 4.23 31.89
N VAL A 98 3.53 2.95 32.17
CA VAL A 98 3.80 2.33 33.48
C VAL A 98 5.29 2.46 33.84
N ALA A 99 6.20 2.28 32.89
CA ALA A 99 7.63 2.44 33.12
C ALA A 99 7.97 3.84 33.67
N PHE A 100 7.40 4.89 33.07
CA PHE A 100 7.63 6.27 33.51
C PHE A 100 6.92 6.62 34.82
N VAL A 101 5.73 6.05 35.06
CA VAL A 101 4.96 6.32 36.28
C VAL A 101 5.61 5.66 37.50
N VAL A 102 6.05 4.41 37.38
CA VAL A 102 6.61 3.65 38.50
C VAL A 102 8.09 3.97 38.70
N GLY A 103 8.85 4.13 37.62
CA GLY A 103 10.29 4.38 37.69
C GLY A 103 11.10 3.23 38.30
N GLY A 104 12.32 3.54 38.74
CA GLY A 104 13.22 2.58 39.41
C GLY A 104 13.72 1.45 38.50
N ASP A 105 13.98 0.28 39.09
CA ASP A 105 14.62 -0.86 38.43
C ASP A 105 13.77 -1.48 37.30
N ILE A 106 12.46 -1.22 37.29
CA ILE A 106 11.55 -1.74 36.25
C ILE A 106 11.46 -0.82 35.02
N LEU A 107 11.98 0.40 35.09
CA LEU A 107 11.85 1.39 34.01
C LEU A 107 12.46 0.88 32.69
N ILE A 108 13.72 0.43 32.73
CA ILE A 108 14.42 -0.01 31.52
C ILE A 108 13.78 -1.27 30.92
N PRO A 109 13.49 -2.35 31.69
CA PRO A 109 12.82 -3.54 31.15
C PRO A 109 11.45 -3.24 30.52
N LEU A 110 10.59 -2.45 31.17
CA LEU A 110 9.26 -2.15 30.64
C LEU A 110 9.34 -1.29 29.37
N LEU A 111 10.27 -0.33 29.30
CA LEU A 111 10.50 0.43 28.08
C LEU A 111 10.95 -0.49 26.94
N LEU A 112 11.92 -1.38 27.18
CA LEU A 112 12.41 -2.31 26.16
C LEU A 112 11.30 -3.21 25.62
N ILE A 113 10.49 -3.82 26.51
CA ILE A 113 9.38 -4.69 26.12
C ILE A 113 8.30 -3.89 25.38
N GLY A 114 7.95 -2.70 25.89
CA GLY A 114 6.94 -1.84 25.28
C GLY A 114 7.33 -1.39 23.87
N PHE A 115 8.56 -0.91 23.69
CA PHE A 115 9.08 -0.56 22.36
C PHE A 115 9.18 -1.77 21.44
N ALA A 116 9.59 -2.94 21.95
CA ALA A 116 9.65 -4.16 21.16
C ALA A 116 8.27 -4.58 20.62
N LEU A 117 7.23 -4.53 21.46
CA LEU A 117 5.85 -4.85 21.05
C LEU A 117 5.34 -3.89 19.96
N ILE A 118 5.57 -2.59 20.13
CA ILE A 118 5.17 -1.58 19.12
C ILE A 118 5.95 -1.79 17.82
N ALA A 119 7.27 -2.05 17.91
CA ALA A 119 8.11 -2.27 16.73
C ALA A 119 7.68 -3.51 15.95
N VAL A 120 7.39 -4.63 16.62
CA VAL A 120 6.89 -5.86 15.98
C VAL A 120 5.56 -5.58 15.27
N SER A 121 4.64 -4.89 15.94
CA SER A 121 3.34 -4.51 15.38
C SER A 121 3.49 -3.65 14.12
N ALA A 122 4.39 -2.67 14.15
CA ALA A 122 4.67 -1.79 13.01
C ALA A 122 5.33 -2.52 11.83
N VAL A 123 6.28 -3.42 12.10
CA VAL A 123 6.95 -4.23 11.07
C VAL A 123 5.96 -5.15 10.38
N GLU A 124 5.10 -5.80 11.14
CA GLU A 124 4.12 -6.75 10.63
C GLU A 124 3.07 -6.07 9.75
N LEU A 125 2.58 -4.88 10.13
CA LEU A 125 1.75 -4.03 9.27
C LEU A 125 2.50 -3.58 8.01
N ALA A 126 3.74 -3.10 8.15
CA ALA A 126 4.56 -2.66 7.04
C ALA A 126 4.84 -3.79 6.03
N ILE A 127 5.08 -5.01 6.50
CA ILE A 127 5.22 -6.21 5.66
C ILE A 127 3.94 -6.42 4.86
N ARG A 128 2.77 -6.45 5.52
CA ARG A 128 1.49 -6.68 4.84
C ARG A 128 1.20 -5.62 3.78
N GLU A 129 1.39 -4.34 4.10
CA GLU A 129 1.14 -3.24 3.16
C GLU A 129 2.15 -3.21 2.01
N HIS A 130 3.44 -3.46 2.29
CA HIS A 130 4.50 -3.47 1.30
C HIS A 130 4.32 -4.61 0.29
N PHE A 131 4.05 -5.81 0.77
CA PHE A 131 3.84 -6.96 -0.10
C PHE A 131 2.51 -6.87 -0.87
N ALA A 132 1.49 -6.21 -0.34
CA ALA A 132 0.26 -5.96 -1.10
C ALA A 132 0.39 -4.80 -2.11
N GLY A 133 1.53 -4.10 -2.16
CA GLY A 133 1.78 -3.03 -3.13
C GLY A 133 1.03 -1.72 -2.83
N TYR A 134 0.51 -1.55 -1.60
CA TYR A 134 -0.23 -0.36 -1.18
C TYR A 134 0.68 0.86 -1.01
N ARG A 135 1.81 0.65 -0.34
CA ARG A 135 2.76 1.71 0.01
C ARG A 135 4.15 1.11 0.20
N SER A 136 5.18 1.79 -0.31
CA SER A 136 6.56 1.32 -0.17
C SER A 136 7.08 1.59 1.24
N HIS A 137 7.25 0.54 2.04
CA HIS A 137 7.88 0.61 3.37
C HIS A 137 9.33 0.11 3.35
N THR A 138 9.99 0.17 2.18
CA THR A 138 11.34 -0.37 1.96
C THR A 138 12.33 0.12 3.02
N THR A 139 12.41 1.43 3.29
CA THR A 139 13.36 2.00 4.26
C THR A 139 13.12 1.46 5.68
N LEU A 140 11.86 1.43 6.12
CA LEU A 140 11.48 0.92 7.44
C LEU A 140 11.81 -0.56 7.59
N LEU A 141 11.42 -1.39 6.61
CA LEU A 141 11.69 -2.83 6.63
C LEU A 141 13.18 -3.14 6.56
N SER A 142 13.94 -2.38 5.78
CA SER A 142 15.40 -2.53 5.70
C SER A 142 16.05 -2.18 7.04
N GLY A 143 15.62 -1.09 7.68
CA GLY A 143 16.06 -0.73 9.03
C GLY A 143 15.74 -1.82 10.06
N ALA A 144 14.53 -2.37 10.03
CA ALA A 144 14.14 -3.47 10.92
C ALA A 144 15.02 -4.71 10.73
N THR A 145 15.40 -5.03 9.49
CA THR A 145 16.24 -6.20 9.20
C THR A 145 17.68 -6.07 9.71
N VAL A 146 18.18 -4.85 9.93
CA VAL A 146 19.54 -4.61 10.47
C VAL A 146 19.71 -5.20 11.87
N PHE A 147 18.65 -5.18 12.69
CA PHE A 147 18.72 -5.69 14.06
C PHE A 147 18.97 -7.20 14.13
N VAL A 148 18.59 -7.96 13.09
CA VAL A 148 18.74 -9.41 13.04
C VAL A 148 20.21 -9.85 13.13
N PRO A 149 21.14 -9.35 12.31
CA PRO A 149 22.56 -9.65 12.45
C PRO A 149 23.25 -8.80 13.53
N MET A 150 22.77 -7.58 13.83
CA MET A 150 23.42 -6.71 14.82
C MET A 150 23.45 -7.35 16.21
N VAL A 151 22.34 -7.93 16.66
CA VAL A 151 22.23 -8.50 18.01
C VAL A 151 23.21 -9.66 18.22
N PRO A 152 23.28 -10.69 17.35
CA PRO A 152 24.29 -11.74 17.46
C PRO A 152 25.72 -11.24 17.36
N VAL A 153 26.02 -10.31 16.44
CA VAL A 153 27.38 -9.75 16.28
C VAL A 153 27.82 -9.04 17.55
N TYR A 154 26.93 -8.24 18.15
CA TYR A 154 27.21 -7.57 19.42
C TYR A 154 27.44 -8.57 20.56
N LEU A 155 26.59 -9.57 20.69
CA LEU A 155 26.63 -10.54 21.80
C LEU A 155 27.78 -11.54 21.70
N ILE A 156 28.15 -11.98 20.49
CA ILE A 156 29.13 -13.06 20.29
C ILE A 156 30.54 -12.49 20.12
N ALA A 157 30.68 -11.43 19.32
CA ALA A 157 32.00 -11.01 18.86
C ALA A 157 32.62 -9.89 19.71
N GLY A 158 31.89 -9.34 20.69
CA GLY A 158 32.35 -8.16 21.47
C GLY A 158 32.84 -7.06 20.55
N ALA A 159 32.22 -6.93 19.38
CA ALA A 159 32.88 -6.39 18.19
C ALA A 159 33.09 -4.88 18.28
N ASN A 160 34.19 -4.43 17.68
CA ASN A 160 34.46 -3.01 17.44
C ASN A 160 33.23 -2.35 16.77
N GLN A 161 32.83 -1.18 17.27
CA GLN A 161 31.72 -0.38 16.76
C GLN A 161 31.76 -0.19 15.24
N GLN A 162 32.95 -0.08 14.65
CA GLN A 162 33.12 0.03 13.20
C GLN A 162 32.61 -1.20 12.44
N LEU A 163 32.83 -2.40 12.99
CA LEU A 163 32.35 -3.66 12.40
C LEU A 163 30.83 -3.75 12.48
N ILE A 164 30.25 -3.39 13.63
CA ILE A 164 28.80 -3.35 13.82
C ILE A 164 28.14 -2.39 12.82
N LEU A 165 28.70 -1.19 12.66
CA LEU A 165 28.23 -0.20 11.68
C LEU A 165 28.37 -0.70 10.24
N GLY A 166 29.51 -1.32 9.90
CA GLY A 166 29.76 -1.88 8.57
C GLY A 166 28.77 -2.98 8.22
N VAL A 167 28.57 -3.96 9.12
CA VAL A 167 27.57 -5.04 8.95
C VAL A 167 26.17 -4.45 8.80
N GLY A 168 25.78 -3.51 9.67
CA GLY A 168 24.46 -2.88 9.61
C GLY A 168 24.22 -2.13 8.31
N ALA A 169 25.20 -1.35 7.83
CA ALA A 169 25.11 -0.62 6.56
C ALA A 169 24.98 -1.57 5.36
N ILE A 170 25.76 -2.67 5.34
CA ILE A 170 25.69 -3.69 4.28
C ILE A 170 24.33 -4.38 4.29
N THR A 171 23.88 -4.86 5.46
CA THR A 171 22.57 -5.51 5.59
C THR A 171 21.46 -4.58 5.14
N PHE A 172 21.47 -3.32 5.60
CA PHE A 172 20.48 -2.32 5.20
C PHE A 172 20.45 -2.11 3.69
N ALA A 173 21.61 -1.89 3.05
CA ALA A 173 21.68 -1.65 1.62
C ALA A 173 21.15 -2.84 0.82
N LEU A 174 21.58 -4.06 1.18
CA LEU A 174 21.16 -5.29 0.51
C LEU A 174 19.64 -5.50 0.62
N THR A 175 19.08 -5.42 1.82
CA THR A 175 17.64 -5.61 2.01
C THR A 175 16.84 -4.49 1.36
N PHE A 176 17.34 -3.25 1.36
CA PHE A 176 16.72 -2.13 0.67
C PHE A 176 16.56 -2.38 -0.82
N PHE A 177 17.64 -2.75 -1.51
CA PHE A 177 17.57 -3.00 -2.96
C PHE A 177 16.67 -4.20 -3.30
N VAL A 178 16.74 -5.28 -2.50
CA VAL A 178 15.88 -6.46 -2.70
C VAL A 178 14.40 -6.12 -2.51
N LEU A 179 14.05 -5.45 -1.40
CA LEU A 179 12.69 -5.08 -1.08
C LEU A 179 12.14 -4.04 -2.06
N ARG A 180 12.99 -3.11 -2.53
CA ARG A 180 12.63 -2.13 -3.56
C ARG A 180 12.33 -2.80 -4.89
N GLY A 181 13.16 -3.75 -5.32
CA GLY A 181 12.93 -4.54 -6.52
C GLY A 181 11.69 -5.43 -6.42
N ALA A 182 11.43 -6.02 -5.25
CA ALA A 182 10.20 -6.78 -5.00
C ALA A 182 8.94 -5.91 -5.11
N PHE A 183 8.98 -4.71 -4.54
CA PHE A 183 7.88 -3.75 -4.64
C PHE A 183 7.64 -3.31 -6.09
N ALA A 184 8.69 -2.93 -6.82
CA ALA A 184 8.57 -2.48 -8.21
C ALA A 184 7.94 -3.56 -9.11
N ARG A 185 8.30 -4.84 -8.90
CA ARG A 185 7.70 -5.97 -9.62
C ARG A 185 6.20 -6.11 -9.34
N ARG A 186 5.75 -5.90 -8.10
CA ARG A 186 4.33 -5.98 -7.72
C ARG A 186 3.53 -4.72 -8.09
N ALA A 187 4.15 -3.55 -8.10
CA ALA A 187 3.52 -2.28 -8.48
C ALA A 187 3.39 -2.08 -10.00
N GLY A 188 3.71 -3.11 -10.81
CA GLY A 188 3.62 -3.02 -12.27
C GLY A 188 4.74 -2.22 -12.93
N GLY A 189 5.94 -2.18 -12.32
CA GLY A 189 7.13 -1.51 -12.87
C GLY A 189 7.21 0.00 -12.60
N LEU A 190 6.18 0.61 -12.02
CA LEU A 190 6.19 2.02 -11.66
C LEU A 190 6.82 2.19 -10.27
N GLY A 191 8.04 2.73 -10.23
CA GLY A 191 8.75 2.99 -8.97
C GLY A 191 8.02 3.97 -8.05
N PHE A 192 7.10 4.79 -8.58
CA PHE A 192 6.31 5.74 -7.83
C PHE A 192 5.06 6.10 -8.65
N ARG A 193 3.86 5.84 -8.13
CA ARG A 193 2.63 6.45 -8.65
C ARG A 193 2.45 7.76 -7.88
N ALA A 194 2.98 8.86 -8.42
CA ALA A 194 2.68 10.22 -7.95
C ALA A 194 1.25 10.61 -8.33
#